data_AF-A0A2E7LE94-F1
#
_entry.id   AF-A0A2E7LE94-F1
#
_cell.length_a   1.000
_cell.length_b   1.000
_cell.length_c   1.000
_cell.angle_alpha   90.00
_cell.angle_beta   90.00
_cell.angle_gamma   90.00
#
_symmetry.space_group_name_H-M   'P 1'
#
loop_
_entity.id
_entity.type
_entity.pdbx_description
1 polymer ?
#
loop_
_entity_poly.entity_id
_entity_poly.type
_entity_poly.pdbx_seq_one_letter_code
_entity_poly.pdbx_strand_id
1 'polypeptide(L)'
;MNEFLLLGDAGSPGYEGIFTDLNTTFWSAVLRIMQALLAAAPFLVAGVFAAGILRGMVGAERTRRILGVGHWSGPLRAWGLGIMLPICSLGALPVARELRRAGVPSGTVISFVLVAPVLNPVSIIYGLSHIPPIMLVYFAAGTFLVSVGIGVIWNRVVAGRHDTSPERLEIAPRDSRHRLAVVGYTSATALVGPALVDYGLALLAVGFLGAFLPHGVLQTGLTRDNALAPVIMGLVAIPVYVTPTEVMMHFGNIVRDGYSLGAAFALIVLGAGANVGVANWLRRDYGVKSLTLFVALLIGSTLAIGVTADRTIIHGAAKETDHTHAFDPFTRLSTVFNGNGSLHWIRRELQKSMRPDRVWGLGLLCLVAMAGIGLRLAGNRCRIDHLLEPDESETRLSTSSRWNPTLSPIQLCMAGILGVLAAAVAGLYVYYPPTHDLIQDMNNIRVSVYDAVREEDATETTRRLAQWRAHLRKLSTSVQIRLGRVDTPQRESVDEVLYSLKTLEDYVLSGRFREAKALTRYVEKVYRLCCDAFH
;
A
#
# COMPACT_ATOMS: atom_id res chain seq x y z
N MET A 1 -30.80 -10.37 13.98
CA MET A 1 -30.98 -9.07 13.29
C MET A 1 -30.88 -7.86 14.24
N ASN A 2 -30.81 -8.03 15.57
CA ASN A 2 -30.68 -6.93 16.54
C ASN A 2 -29.28 -6.73 17.14
N GLU A 3 -28.31 -7.65 16.96
CA GLU A 3 -26.95 -7.47 17.52
C GLU A 3 -26.06 -6.50 16.73
N PHE A 4 -26.32 -6.31 15.43
CA PHE A 4 -25.56 -5.35 14.61
C PHE A 4 -25.91 -3.89 14.92
N LEU A 5 -27.08 -3.64 15.52
CA LEU A 5 -27.54 -2.33 15.96
C LEU A 5 -26.96 -1.95 17.34
N LEU A 6 -26.59 -2.92 18.18
CA LEU A 6 -26.04 -2.70 19.52
C LEU A 6 -24.53 -2.42 19.54
N LEU A 7 -23.80 -2.71 18.45
CA LEU A 7 -22.41 -2.26 18.29
C LEU A 7 -22.27 -0.74 18.08
N GLY A 8 -23.38 -0.04 17.83
CA GLY A 8 -23.43 1.41 17.66
C GLY A 8 -23.66 2.23 18.94
N ASP A 9 -23.98 1.58 20.07
CA ASP A 9 -24.24 2.22 21.37
C ASP A 9 -23.00 2.25 22.29
N ALA A 10 -21.83 1.85 21.77
CA ALA A 10 -20.57 2.13 22.45
C ALA A 10 -20.40 3.66 22.42
N GLY A 11 -20.58 4.32 23.57
CA GLY A 11 -20.56 5.77 23.79
C GLY A 11 -19.26 6.47 23.37
N SER A 12 -18.93 6.38 22.09
CA SER A 12 -17.82 7.08 21.47
C SER A 12 -18.25 8.54 21.27
N PRO A 13 -17.43 9.51 21.69
CA PRO A 13 -17.79 10.91 21.59
C PRO A 13 -18.05 11.28 20.13
N GLY A 14 -19.29 11.70 19.82
CA GLY A 14 -19.70 12.22 18.51
C GLY A 14 -20.58 11.30 17.66
N TYR A 15 -20.98 10.12 18.12
CA TYR A 15 -21.93 9.26 17.40
C TYR A 15 -23.35 9.37 17.96
N GLU A 16 -24.19 10.24 17.36
CA GLU A 16 -25.62 10.33 17.71
C GLU A 16 -26.52 9.42 16.85
N GLY A 17 -25.92 8.58 16.00
CA GLY A 17 -26.65 7.66 15.10
C GLY A 17 -26.39 7.87 13.60
N ILE A 18 -26.86 6.91 12.78
CA ILE A 18 -26.63 6.89 11.32
C ILE A 18 -27.44 7.99 10.60
N PHE A 19 -28.67 8.24 11.06
CA PHE A 19 -29.62 9.14 10.39
C PHE A 19 -29.71 10.54 11.01
N THR A 20 -29.14 10.71 12.21
CA THR A 20 -29.15 11.96 12.95
C THR A 20 -28.08 12.95 12.46
N ASP A 21 -27.01 12.44 11.83
CA ASP A 21 -25.91 13.27 11.31
C ASP A 21 -25.47 12.84 9.89
N LEU A 22 -26.37 13.08 8.93
CA LEU A 22 -26.16 12.90 7.49
C LEU A 22 -25.01 13.75 6.95
N ASN A 23 -24.80 14.93 7.53
CA ASN A 23 -23.78 15.87 7.08
C ASN A 23 -22.39 15.30 7.33
N THR A 24 -22.07 14.86 8.55
CA THR A 24 -20.75 14.28 8.79
C THR A 24 -20.56 12.93 8.11
N THR A 25 -21.63 12.14 7.97
CA THR A 25 -21.62 10.89 7.19
C THR A 25 -21.18 11.15 5.74
N PHE A 26 -21.81 12.11 5.08
CA PHE A 26 -21.51 12.47 3.69
C PHE A 26 -20.10 13.06 3.55
N TRP A 27 -19.74 14.06 4.35
CA TRP A 27 -18.44 14.72 4.23
C TRP A 27 -17.28 13.82 4.63
N SER A 28 -17.48 12.90 5.58
CA SER A 28 -16.52 11.84 5.90
C SER A 28 -16.30 10.92 4.69
N ALA A 29 -17.38 10.47 4.03
CA ALA A 29 -17.28 9.65 2.82
C ALA A 29 -16.45 10.34 1.73
N VAL A 30 -16.77 11.60 1.42
CA VAL A 30 -16.08 12.37 0.37
C VAL A 30 -14.60 12.56 0.73
N LEU A 31 -14.29 12.93 1.98
CA LEU A 31 -12.92 13.10 2.43
C LEU A 31 -12.11 11.80 2.29
N ARG A 32 -12.67 10.66 2.72
CA ARG A 32 -12.01 9.34 2.65
C ARG A 32 -11.74 8.91 1.21
N ILE A 33 -12.69 9.13 0.31
CA ILE A 33 -12.51 8.88 -1.14
C ILE A 33 -11.36 9.73 -1.68
N MET A 34 -11.33 11.03 -1.38
CA MET A 34 -10.30 11.94 -1.88
C MET A 34 -8.91 11.60 -1.32
N GLN A 35 -8.83 11.23 -0.04
CA GLN A 35 -7.58 10.76 0.58
C GLN A 35 -7.09 9.47 -0.07
N ALA A 36 -7.98 8.48 -0.28
CA ALA A 36 -7.64 7.22 -0.94
C ALA A 36 -7.19 7.43 -2.39
N LEU A 37 -7.85 8.29 -3.15
CA LEU A 37 -7.44 8.63 -4.51
C LEU A 37 -6.06 9.31 -4.55
N LEU A 38 -5.84 10.29 -3.67
CA LEU A 38 -4.57 11.01 -3.58
C LEU A 38 -3.42 10.08 -3.17
N ALA A 39 -3.68 9.14 -2.27
CA ALA A 39 -2.71 8.12 -1.85
C ALA A 39 -2.45 7.08 -2.94
N ALA A 40 -3.48 6.67 -3.69
CA ALA A 40 -3.38 5.67 -4.75
C ALA A 40 -2.65 6.19 -6.00
N ALA A 41 -2.78 7.49 -6.30
CA ALA A 41 -2.35 8.08 -7.56
C ALA A 41 -0.93 7.71 -8.03
N PRO A 42 0.15 7.88 -7.22
CA PRO A 42 1.50 7.54 -7.68
C PRO A 42 1.66 6.05 -8.03
N PHE A 43 1.04 5.16 -7.25
CA PHE A 43 1.09 3.71 -7.49
C PHE A 43 0.25 3.30 -8.71
N LEU A 44 -0.85 4.00 -8.96
CA LEU A 44 -1.73 3.74 -10.09
C LEU A 44 -1.06 4.17 -11.40
N VAL A 45 -0.37 5.32 -11.38
CA VAL A 45 0.53 5.76 -12.46
C VAL A 45 1.61 4.70 -12.72
N ALA A 46 2.30 4.23 -11.68
CA ALA A 46 3.31 3.17 -11.83
C ALA A 46 2.73 1.91 -12.48
N GLY A 47 1.50 1.52 -12.09
CA GLY A 47 0.79 0.38 -12.66
C GLY A 47 0.46 0.51 -14.16
N VAL A 48 -0.07 1.65 -14.60
CA VAL A 48 -0.41 1.85 -16.01
C VAL A 48 0.82 1.94 -16.91
N PHE A 49 1.90 2.56 -16.42
CA PHE A 49 3.17 2.57 -17.13
C PHE A 49 3.82 1.19 -17.16
N ALA A 50 3.79 0.43 -16.05
CA ALA A 50 4.26 -0.95 -16.03
C ALA A 50 3.51 -1.82 -17.04
N ALA A 51 2.18 -1.67 -17.14
CA ALA A 51 1.37 -2.33 -18.16
C ALA A 51 1.79 -1.93 -19.58
N GLY A 52 1.99 -0.63 -19.83
CA GLY A 52 2.49 -0.14 -21.12
C GLY A 52 3.87 -0.66 -21.50
N ILE A 53 4.81 -0.71 -20.54
CA ILE A 53 6.16 -1.27 -20.72
C ILE A 53 6.10 -2.77 -21.02
N LEU A 54 5.26 -3.52 -20.29
CA LEU A 54 5.07 -4.95 -20.54
C LEU A 54 4.55 -5.21 -21.95
N ARG A 55 3.58 -4.43 -22.42
CA ARG A 55 3.03 -4.58 -23.77
C ARG A 55 3.98 -4.11 -24.86
N GLY A 56 4.54 -2.90 -24.74
CA GLY A 56 5.31 -2.24 -25.79
C GLY A 56 6.80 -2.58 -25.84
N MET A 57 7.44 -2.84 -24.69
CA MET A 57 8.89 -3.09 -24.64
C MET A 57 9.23 -4.56 -24.41
N VAL A 58 8.48 -5.25 -23.54
CA VAL A 58 8.71 -6.67 -23.24
C VAL A 58 8.04 -7.56 -24.29
N GLY A 59 6.76 -7.32 -24.57
CA GLY A 59 5.96 -8.10 -25.51
C GLY A 59 5.41 -9.39 -24.91
N ALA A 60 4.35 -9.93 -25.52
CA ALA A 60 3.60 -11.07 -24.97
C ALA A 60 4.47 -12.33 -24.81
N GLU A 61 5.22 -12.71 -25.85
CA GLU A 61 6.07 -13.90 -25.84
C GLU A 61 7.13 -13.87 -24.73
N ARG A 62 7.79 -12.73 -24.52
CA ARG A 62 8.80 -12.60 -23.46
C ARG A 62 8.16 -12.61 -22.08
N THR A 63 7.02 -11.95 -21.92
CA THR A 63 6.24 -11.98 -20.67
C THR A 63 5.88 -13.42 -20.30
N ARG A 64 5.40 -14.21 -21.26
CA ARG A 64 5.10 -15.63 -21.06
C ARG A 64 6.34 -16.42 -20.62
N ARG A 65 7.49 -16.18 -21.25
CA ARG A 65 8.76 -16.87 -20.92
C ARG A 65 9.30 -16.50 -19.54
N ILE A 66 9.27 -15.21 -19.18
CA ILE A 66 9.72 -14.71 -17.87
C ILE A 66 8.88 -15.34 -16.76
N LEU A 67 7.56 -15.37 -16.92
CA LEU A 67 6.64 -16.02 -15.99
C LEU A 67 6.55 -17.55 -16.18
N GLY A 68 7.37 -18.09 -17.08
CA GLY A 68 7.29 -19.38 -17.78
C GLY A 68 5.94 -20.09 -17.71
N VAL A 69 5.04 -19.55 -18.50
CA VAL A 69 3.83 -20.24 -18.93
C VAL A 69 4.18 -21.67 -19.37
N GLY A 70 3.49 -22.67 -18.82
CA GLY A 70 3.73 -24.09 -19.07
C GLY A 70 4.58 -24.82 -18.02
N HIS A 71 5.11 -24.12 -17.02
CA HIS A 71 5.80 -24.76 -15.89
C HIS A 71 5.09 -24.52 -14.54
N TRP A 72 5.34 -25.40 -13.57
CA TRP A 72 4.80 -25.26 -12.21
C TRP A 72 5.30 -24.01 -11.48
N SER A 73 6.47 -23.47 -11.86
CA SER A 73 7.07 -22.29 -11.22
C SER A 73 6.40 -20.96 -11.57
N GLY A 74 5.28 -20.95 -12.31
CA GLY A 74 4.60 -19.74 -12.77
C GLY A 74 4.22 -18.80 -11.61
N PRO A 75 3.40 -19.26 -10.66
CA PRO A 75 3.03 -18.48 -9.48
C PRO A 75 4.23 -17.97 -8.67
N LEU A 76 5.33 -18.73 -8.58
CA LEU A 76 6.56 -18.33 -7.91
C LEU A 76 7.27 -17.18 -8.64
N ARG A 77 7.38 -17.25 -9.97
CA ARG A 77 7.99 -16.18 -10.77
C ARG A 77 7.14 -14.91 -10.79
N ALA A 78 5.82 -15.06 -10.83
CA ALA A 78 4.88 -13.96 -10.67
C ALA A 78 4.99 -13.29 -9.29
N TRP A 79 5.23 -14.09 -8.24
CA TRP A 79 5.49 -13.55 -6.91
C TRP A 79 6.74 -12.67 -6.90
N GLY A 80 7.84 -13.17 -7.46
CA GLY A 80 9.08 -12.39 -7.57
C GLY A 80 8.92 -11.11 -8.40
N LEU A 81 8.18 -11.17 -9.51
CA LEU A 81 7.88 -9.99 -10.31
C LEU A 81 7.08 -8.94 -9.53
N GLY A 82 6.08 -9.37 -8.75
CA GLY A 82 5.24 -8.45 -7.97
C GLY A 82 6.03 -7.69 -6.91
N ILE A 83 7.00 -8.34 -6.25
CA ILE A 83 7.86 -7.68 -5.24
C ILE A 83 8.70 -6.55 -5.83
N MET A 84 9.06 -6.66 -7.10
CA MET A 84 9.89 -5.67 -7.78
C MET A 84 9.10 -4.43 -8.20
N LEU A 85 7.77 -4.49 -8.28
CA LEU A 85 6.96 -3.38 -8.79
C LEU A 85 6.38 -2.55 -7.64
N PRO A 86 6.66 -1.23 -7.58
CA PRO A 86 6.09 -0.33 -6.59
C PRO A 86 4.66 0.05 -6.97
N ILE A 87 3.75 -0.91 -6.95
CA ILE A 87 2.34 -0.74 -7.31
C ILE A 87 1.42 -1.09 -6.14
N CYS A 88 0.19 -0.58 -6.18
CA CYS A 88 -0.87 -0.90 -5.22
C CYS A 88 -1.90 -1.83 -5.89
N SER A 89 -2.94 -2.27 -5.18
CA SER A 89 -3.91 -3.23 -5.73
C SER A 89 -4.69 -2.66 -6.92
N LEU A 90 -4.94 -1.34 -6.94
CA LEU A 90 -5.51 -0.67 -8.11
C LEU A 90 -4.50 -0.59 -9.27
N GLY A 91 -3.23 -0.29 -8.98
CA GLY A 91 -2.14 -0.29 -9.98
C GLY A 91 -1.79 -1.69 -10.51
N ALA A 92 -2.10 -2.75 -9.76
CA ALA A 92 -1.91 -4.13 -10.20
C ALA A 92 -2.93 -4.56 -11.27
N LEU A 93 -4.11 -3.94 -11.34
CA LEU A 93 -5.17 -4.30 -12.30
C LEU A 93 -4.77 -4.09 -13.77
N PRO A 94 -4.21 -2.93 -14.19
CA PRO A 94 -3.66 -2.76 -15.55
C PRO A 94 -2.65 -3.85 -15.91
N VAL A 95 -1.70 -4.12 -15.01
CA VAL A 95 -0.65 -5.10 -15.23
C VAL A 95 -1.26 -6.51 -15.34
N ALA A 96 -2.17 -6.87 -14.45
CA ALA A 96 -2.86 -8.16 -14.46
C ALA A 96 -3.63 -8.40 -15.76
N ARG A 97 -4.30 -7.36 -16.29
CA ARG A 97 -4.99 -7.44 -17.58
C ARG A 97 -4.02 -7.65 -18.73
N GLU A 98 -2.86 -6.97 -18.71
CA GLU A 98 -1.82 -7.19 -19.73
C GLU A 98 -1.17 -8.57 -19.62
N LEU A 99 -0.96 -9.11 -18.41
CA LEU A 99 -0.49 -10.48 -18.22
C LEU A 99 -1.50 -11.49 -18.77
N ARG A 100 -2.79 -11.30 -18.48
CA ARG A 100 -3.87 -12.14 -19.02
C ARG A 100 -3.93 -12.06 -20.54
N ARG A 101 -3.84 -10.85 -21.10
CA ARG A 101 -3.79 -10.60 -22.55
C ARG A 101 -2.60 -11.29 -23.21
N ALA A 102 -1.44 -11.33 -22.54
CA ALA A 102 -0.27 -12.08 -23.00
C ALA A 102 -0.44 -13.61 -22.92
N GLY A 103 -1.57 -14.13 -22.43
CA GLY A 103 -1.83 -15.56 -22.29
C GLY A 103 -1.14 -16.19 -21.08
N VAL A 104 -0.88 -15.41 -20.02
CA VAL A 104 -0.37 -15.92 -18.75
C VAL A 104 -1.50 -16.62 -17.98
N PRO A 105 -1.28 -17.83 -17.45
CA PRO A 105 -2.28 -18.55 -16.66
C PRO A 105 -2.84 -17.73 -15.51
N SER A 106 -4.14 -17.82 -15.26
CA SER A 106 -4.84 -16.95 -14.31
C SER A 106 -4.36 -17.10 -12.87
N GLY A 107 -3.93 -18.29 -12.45
CA GLY A 107 -3.36 -18.48 -11.11
C GLY A 107 -1.98 -17.84 -10.96
N THR A 108 -1.20 -17.78 -12.05
CA THR A 108 0.04 -17.01 -12.09
C THR A 108 -0.25 -15.51 -11.98
N VAL A 109 -1.27 -15.02 -12.68
CA VAL A 109 -1.73 -13.62 -12.57
C VAL A 109 -2.21 -13.29 -11.15
N ILE A 110 -2.95 -14.19 -10.50
CA ILE A 110 -3.44 -13.98 -9.13
C ILE A 110 -2.30 -13.95 -8.11
N SER A 111 -1.30 -14.81 -8.24
CA SER A 111 -0.11 -14.76 -7.39
C SER A 111 0.56 -13.38 -7.46
N PHE A 112 0.68 -12.81 -8.66
CA PHE A 112 1.18 -11.46 -8.88
C PHE A 112 0.28 -10.39 -8.23
N VAL A 113 -1.04 -10.43 -8.48
CA VAL A 113 -2.00 -9.45 -7.95
C VAL A 113 -2.01 -9.41 -6.42
N LEU A 114 -1.87 -10.57 -5.78
CA LEU A 114 -1.86 -10.66 -4.32
C LEU A 114 -0.57 -10.11 -3.71
N VAL A 115 0.60 -10.40 -4.27
CA VAL A 115 1.87 -9.95 -3.64
C VAL A 115 2.23 -8.51 -3.98
N ALA A 116 1.97 -8.04 -5.20
CA ALA A 116 2.48 -6.76 -5.69
C ALA A 116 2.11 -5.56 -4.80
N PRO A 117 0.89 -5.44 -4.25
CA PRO A 117 0.58 -4.37 -3.31
C PRO A 117 1.02 -4.62 -1.88
N VAL A 118 1.23 -5.89 -1.51
CA VAL A 118 1.51 -6.31 -0.14
C VAL A 118 3.00 -6.18 0.18
N LEU A 119 3.86 -6.70 -0.70
CA LEU A 119 5.30 -6.83 -0.47
C LEU A 119 6.11 -6.18 -1.59
N ASN A 120 5.97 -4.87 -1.78
CA ASN A 120 6.77 -4.10 -2.74
C ASN A 120 7.94 -3.35 -2.05
N PRO A 121 8.84 -2.68 -2.80
CA PRO A 121 9.99 -2.01 -2.20
C PRO A 121 9.58 -0.91 -1.23
N VAL A 122 8.47 -0.21 -1.50
CA VAL A 122 7.92 0.83 -0.61
C VAL A 122 7.41 0.21 0.69
N SER A 123 6.67 -0.90 0.64
CA SER A 123 6.22 -1.66 1.81
C SER A 123 7.40 -2.09 2.67
N ILE A 124 8.46 -2.62 2.06
CA ILE A 124 9.67 -3.09 2.77
C ILE A 124 10.34 -1.91 3.47
N ILE A 125 10.56 -0.79 2.77
CA ILE A 125 11.16 0.42 3.35
C ILE A 125 10.32 0.93 4.51
N TYR A 126 9.01 1.11 4.34
CA TYR A 126 8.16 1.59 5.44
C TYR A 126 8.06 0.58 6.59
N GLY A 127 8.09 -0.72 6.28
CA GLY A 127 8.06 -1.81 7.26
C GLY A 127 9.26 -1.76 8.19
N LEU A 128 10.46 -1.59 7.63
CA LEU A 128 11.70 -1.46 8.42
C LEU A 128 11.69 -0.26 9.40
N SER A 129 10.83 0.74 9.18
CA SER A 129 10.63 1.88 10.10
C SER A 129 9.56 1.66 11.17
N HIS A 130 8.61 0.75 10.96
CA HIS A 130 7.41 0.65 11.78
C HIS A 130 7.30 -0.67 12.52
N ILE A 131 7.89 -1.74 11.99
CA ILE A 131 7.89 -3.06 12.59
C ILE A 131 9.29 -3.63 12.77
N PRO A 132 9.49 -4.50 13.78
CA PRO A 132 10.73 -5.24 13.94
C PRO A 132 11.08 -6.04 12.68
N PRO A 133 12.37 -6.11 12.27
CA PRO A 133 12.80 -6.85 11.08
C PRO A 133 12.35 -8.31 11.05
N ILE A 134 12.33 -8.98 12.22
CA ILE A 134 11.85 -10.35 12.33
C ILE A 134 10.36 -10.49 11.95
N MET A 135 9.53 -9.51 12.33
CA MET A 135 8.12 -9.47 11.95
C MET A 135 7.96 -9.27 10.44
N LEU A 136 8.84 -8.48 9.82
CA LEU A 136 8.84 -8.29 8.37
C LEU A 136 9.19 -9.59 7.63
N VAL A 137 10.09 -10.42 8.18
CA VAL A 137 10.41 -11.75 7.63
C VAL A 137 9.21 -12.69 7.73
N TYR A 138 8.56 -12.78 8.89
CA TYR A 138 7.34 -13.56 9.06
C TYR A 138 6.24 -13.09 8.10
N PHE A 139 6.11 -11.78 7.94
CA PHE A 139 5.17 -11.16 7.03
C PHE A 139 5.44 -11.54 5.56
N ALA A 140 6.71 -11.45 5.12
CA ALA A 140 7.11 -11.85 3.78
C ALA A 140 6.85 -13.34 3.52
N ALA A 141 7.16 -14.20 4.49
CA ALA A 141 6.91 -15.64 4.42
C ALA A 141 5.41 -15.97 4.36
N GLY A 142 4.59 -15.33 5.20
CA GLY A 142 3.14 -15.50 5.18
C GLY A 142 2.53 -15.07 3.85
N THR A 143 2.94 -13.90 3.33
CA THR A 143 2.49 -13.41 2.03
C THR A 143 2.90 -14.36 0.90
N PHE A 144 4.13 -14.87 0.91
CA PHE A 144 4.61 -15.88 -0.03
C PHE A 144 3.72 -17.13 -0.04
N LEU A 145 3.45 -17.70 1.13
CA LEU A 145 2.62 -18.90 1.26
C LEU A 145 1.20 -18.66 0.73
N VAL A 146 0.60 -17.52 1.07
CA VAL A 146 -0.76 -17.16 0.64
C VAL A 146 -0.81 -16.94 -0.87
N SER A 147 0.02 -16.05 -1.42
CA SER A 147 -0.09 -15.66 -2.83
C SER A 147 0.28 -16.80 -3.77
N VAL A 148 1.38 -17.50 -3.50
CA VAL A 148 1.84 -18.64 -4.31
C VAL A 148 0.89 -19.81 -4.12
N GLY A 149 0.48 -20.11 -2.88
CA GLY A 149 -0.46 -21.17 -2.57
C GLY A 149 -1.80 -20.99 -3.28
N ILE A 150 -2.41 -19.80 -3.19
CA ILE A 150 -3.66 -19.48 -3.90
C ILE A 150 -3.47 -19.56 -5.41
N GLY A 151 -2.37 -19.02 -5.95
CA GLY A 151 -2.09 -19.11 -7.39
C GLY A 151 -1.94 -20.54 -7.90
N VAL A 152 -1.30 -21.41 -7.12
CA VAL A 152 -1.16 -22.84 -7.44
C VAL A 152 -2.50 -23.57 -7.36
N ILE A 153 -3.30 -23.35 -6.31
CA ILE A 153 -4.65 -23.93 -6.19
C ILE A 153 -5.54 -23.44 -7.34
N TRP A 154 -5.47 -22.16 -7.67
CA TRP A 154 -6.23 -21.56 -8.77
C TRP A 154 -5.90 -22.19 -10.12
N ASN A 155 -4.61 -22.41 -10.41
CA ASN A 155 -4.18 -23.08 -11.63
C ASN A 155 -4.72 -24.52 -11.74
N ARG A 156 -4.96 -25.20 -10.62
CA ARG A 156 -5.53 -26.55 -10.63
C ARG A 156 -7.05 -26.56 -10.80
N VAL A 157 -7.75 -25.60 -10.20
CA VAL A 157 -9.22 -25.64 -10.07
C VAL A 157 -9.93 -24.78 -11.13
N VAL A 158 -9.34 -23.64 -11.52
CA VAL A 158 -10.03 -22.60 -12.32
C VAL A 158 -9.40 -22.41 -13.69
N ALA A 159 -8.06 -22.45 -13.80
CA ALA A 159 -7.34 -22.12 -15.03
C ALA A 159 -7.82 -22.92 -16.25
N GLY A 160 -7.98 -24.24 -16.12
CA GLY A 160 -8.42 -25.10 -17.24
C GLY A 160 -9.81 -24.77 -17.82
N ARG A 161 -10.61 -23.94 -17.14
CA ARG A 161 -11.95 -23.52 -17.60
C ARG A 161 -11.97 -22.12 -18.23
N HIS A 162 -11.01 -21.26 -17.88
CA HIS A 162 -11.05 -19.83 -18.22
C HIS A 162 -9.80 -19.34 -18.96
N ASP A 163 -8.72 -20.11 -18.93
CA ASP A 163 -7.47 -19.75 -19.60
C ASP A 163 -7.52 -20.24 -21.05
N THR A 164 -7.96 -19.38 -21.95
CA THR A 164 -7.80 -19.58 -23.40
C THR A 164 -6.42 -19.11 -23.84
N SER A 165 -5.64 -19.99 -24.45
CA SER A 165 -4.42 -19.58 -25.14
C SER A 165 -4.80 -18.69 -26.33
N PRO A 166 -4.20 -17.50 -26.48
CA PRO A 166 -4.46 -16.67 -27.65
C PRO A 166 -4.02 -17.41 -28.93
N GLU A 167 -4.87 -17.36 -29.96
CA GLU A 167 -4.65 -18.03 -31.26
C GLU A 167 -3.40 -17.48 -31.98
N ARG A 168 -3.14 -16.18 -31.81
CA ARG A 168 -1.91 -15.52 -32.28
C ARG A 168 -1.40 -14.56 -31.20
N LEU A 169 -0.11 -14.63 -30.91
CA LEU A 169 0.56 -13.73 -29.98
C LEU A 169 1.00 -12.46 -30.70
N GLU A 170 0.79 -11.32 -30.06
CA GLU A 170 1.29 -10.04 -30.54
C GLU A 170 2.80 -9.96 -30.44
N ILE A 171 3.38 -9.28 -31.42
CA ILE A 171 4.82 -9.07 -31.51
C ILE A 171 5.11 -7.64 -31.09
N ALA A 172 6.00 -7.46 -30.12
CA ALA A 172 6.46 -6.12 -29.76
C ALA A 172 7.22 -5.51 -30.95
N PRO A 173 6.97 -4.23 -31.31
CA PRO A 173 7.66 -3.57 -32.42
C PRO A 173 9.18 -3.66 -32.27
N ARG A 174 9.93 -3.69 -33.38
CA ARG A 174 11.41 -3.66 -33.30
C ARG A 174 11.95 -2.26 -33.03
N ASP A 175 11.30 -1.23 -33.58
CA ASP A 175 11.74 0.16 -33.47
C ASP A 175 11.44 0.81 -32.12
N SER A 176 12.41 1.55 -31.60
CA SER A 176 12.29 2.28 -30.33
C SER A 176 11.13 3.29 -30.30
N ARG A 177 10.85 3.96 -31.43
CA ARG A 177 9.75 4.95 -31.52
C ARG A 177 8.38 4.27 -31.44
N HIS A 178 8.19 3.18 -32.19
CA HIS A 178 6.96 2.40 -32.17
C HIS A 178 6.74 1.75 -30.80
N ARG A 179 7.80 1.24 -30.15
CA ARG A 179 7.71 0.75 -28.76
C ARG A 179 7.20 1.83 -27.80
N LEU A 180 7.78 3.03 -27.87
CA LEU A 180 7.37 4.13 -27.00
C LEU A 180 5.93 4.57 -27.26
N ALA A 181 5.49 4.56 -28.53
CA ALA A 181 4.10 4.84 -28.89
C ALA A 181 3.15 3.79 -28.29
N VAL A 182 3.50 2.50 -28.34
CA VAL A 182 2.72 1.43 -27.69
C VAL A 182 2.65 1.62 -26.17
N VAL A 183 3.77 1.96 -25.54
CA VAL A 183 3.81 2.25 -24.09
C VAL A 183 2.87 3.41 -23.76
N GLY A 184 2.98 4.52 -24.48
CA GLY A 184 2.16 5.71 -24.25
C GLY A 184 0.67 5.46 -24.43
N TYR A 185 0.29 4.83 -25.56
CA TYR A 185 -1.11 4.49 -25.85
C TYR A 185 -1.69 3.52 -24.82
N THR A 186 -0.96 2.46 -24.47
CA THR A 186 -1.42 1.46 -23.49
C THR A 186 -1.58 2.09 -22.11
N SER A 187 -0.60 2.92 -21.68
CA SER A 187 -0.66 3.60 -20.38
C SER A 187 -1.85 4.56 -20.30
N ALA A 188 -2.10 5.33 -21.37
CA ALA A 188 -3.22 6.27 -21.46
C ALA A 188 -4.58 5.56 -21.45
N THR A 189 -4.71 4.47 -22.22
CA THR A 189 -5.99 3.74 -22.34
C THR A 189 -6.26 2.80 -21.17
N ALA A 190 -5.25 2.39 -20.41
CA ALA A 190 -5.40 1.47 -19.27
C ALA A 190 -6.26 2.02 -18.12
N LEU A 191 -6.40 3.35 -18.02
CA LEU A 191 -7.26 4.01 -17.04
C LEU A 191 -8.73 4.06 -17.44
N VAL A 192 -9.00 3.97 -18.75
CA VAL A 192 -10.30 4.32 -19.32
C VAL A 192 -11.02 3.07 -19.76
N GLY A 193 -12.30 2.94 -19.37
CA GLY A 193 -13.16 1.82 -19.77
C GLY A 193 -13.57 0.91 -18.62
N PRO A 194 -13.57 -0.42 -18.78
CA PRO A 194 -14.01 -1.33 -17.72
C PRO A 194 -13.16 -1.20 -16.44
N ALA A 195 -11.91 -0.74 -16.60
CA ALA A 195 -11.00 -0.43 -15.50
C ALA A 195 -11.48 0.70 -14.59
N LEU A 196 -12.08 1.73 -15.17
CA LEU A 196 -12.59 2.89 -14.43
C LEU A 196 -13.69 2.48 -13.46
N VAL A 197 -14.51 1.50 -13.84
CA VAL A 197 -15.54 0.93 -12.97
C VAL A 197 -14.90 0.20 -11.79
N ASP A 198 -13.84 -0.57 -12.03
CA ASP A 198 -13.14 -1.31 -10.98
C ASP A 198 -12.49 -0.34 -9.96
N TYR A 199 -11.89 0.77 -10.43
CA TYR A 199 -11.33 1.81 -9.56
C TYR A 199 -12.42 2.59 -8.81
N GLY A 200 -13.48 2.99 -9.52
CA GLY A 200 -14.62 3.71 -8.94
C GLY A 200 -15.29 2.90 -7.84
N LEU A 201 -15.50 1.60 -8.06
CA LEU A 201 -16.11 0.72 -7.06
C LEU A 201 -15.22 0.55 -5.83
N ALA A 202 -13.90 0.41 -6.00
CA ALA A 202 -12.98 0.34 -4.87
C ALA A 202 -12.98 1.63 -4.05
N LEU A 203 -12.97 2.80 -4.71
CA LEU A 203 -13.02 4.09 -4.02
C LEU A 203 -14.38 4.33 -3.33
N LEU A 204 -15.49 3.98 -3.98
CA LEU A 204 -16.82 4.06 -3.39
C LEU A 204 -16.95 3.16 -2.17
N ALA A 205 -16.33 1.97 -2.17
CA ALA A 205 -16.33 1.08 -1.01
C ALA A 205 -15.59 1.70 0.20
N VAL A 206 -14.47 2.39 -0.04
CA VAL A 206 -13.79 3.18 1.01
C VAL A 206 -14.68 4.30 1.53
N GLY A 207 -15.35 5.03 0.64
CA GLY A 207 -16.30 6.07 1.03
C GLY A 207 -17.46 5.53 1.85
N PHE A 208 -17.99 4.36 1.46
CA PHE A 208 -19.06 3.67 2.19
C PHE A 208 -18.61 3.30 3.60
N LEU A 209 -17.44 2.68 3.77
CA LEU A 209 -16.91 2.37 5.11
C LEU A 209 -16.65 3.64 5.92
N GLY A 210 -16.05 4.65 5.30
CA GLY A 210 -15.84 5.97 5.91
C GLY A 210 -17.11 6.73 6.26
N ALA A 211 -18.26 6.33 5.72
CA ALA A 211 -19.56 6.89 6.05
C ALA A 211 -20.24 6.11 7.19
N PHE A 212 -20.22 4.78 7.10
CA PHE A 212 -21.09 3.92 7.90
C PHE A 212 -20.41 3.16 9.02
N LEU A 213 -19.07 3.03 9.01
CA LEU A 213 -18.36 2.31 10.06
C LEU A 213 -18.10 3.26 11.25
N PRO A 214 -18.74 3.07 12.41
CA PRO A 214 -18.64 4.01 13.52
C PRO A 214 -17.21 4.12 14.05
N HIS A 215 -16.86 5.31 14.57
CA HIS A 215 -15.58 5.53 15.21
C HIS A 215 -15.42 4.62 16.44
N GLY A 216 -14.26 3.99 16.57
CA GLY A 216 -13.93 3.10 17.70
C GLY A 216 -14.50 1.68 17.61
N VAL A 217 -15.38 1.35 16.66
CA VAL A 217 -16.02 0.02 16.58
C VAL A 217 -15.02 -1.13 16.39
N LEU A 218 -13.90 -0.85 15.71
CA LEU A 218 -12.84 -1.82 15.46
C LEU A 218 -11.89 -1.97 16.65
N GLN A 219 -11.87 -1.02 17.58
CA GLN A 219 -10.96 -1.04 18.72
C GLN A 219 -11.38 -2.08 19.76
N THR A 220 -12.68 -2.33 19.93
CA THR A 220 -13.20 -3.30 20.91
C THR A 220 -13.24 -4.74 20.38
N GLY A 221 -13.40 -4.91 19.06
CA GLY A 221 -13.57 -6.24 18.44
C GLY A 221 -12.29 -6.95 18.01
N LEU A 222 -11.15 -6.26 17.96
CA LEU A 222 -9.89 -6.77 17.37
C LEU A 222 -8.79 -7.08 18.40
N THR A 223 -9.18 -7.24 19.66
CA THR A 223 -8.31 -7.64 20.78
C THR A 223 -7.66 -9.01 20.55
N ARG A 224 -6.54 -9.26 21.23
CA ARG A 224 -5.79 -10.53 21.06
C ARG A 224 -6.56 -11.76 21.53
N ASP A 225 -7.38 -11.59 22.57
CA ASP A 225 -8.15 -12.70 23.15
C ASP A 225 -9.33 -13.12 22.27
N ASN A 226 -9.73 -12.29 21.30
CA ASN A 226 -10.81 -12.61 20.39
C ASN A 226 -10.32 -13.47 19.22
N ALA A 227 -10.57 -14.78 19.29
CA ALA A 227 -10.28 -15.72 18.20
C ALA A 227 -10.98 -15.39 16.87
N LEU A 228 -12.06 -14.60 16.90
CA LEU A 228 -12.77 -14.13 15.70
C LEU A 228 -12.22 -12.81 15.14
N ALA A 229 -11.26 -12.15 15.80
CA ALA A 229 -10.67 -10.90 15.33
C ALA A 229 -10.15 -10.96 13.88
N PRO A 230 -9.47 -12.03 13.41
CA PRO A 230 -9.05 -12.13 12.01
C PRO A 230 -10.23 -12.21 11.03
N VAL A 231 -11.35 -12.83 11.44
CA VAL A 231 -12.55 -12.97 10.61
C VAL A 231 -13.28 -11.64 10.52
N ILE A 232 -13.48 -10.97 11.66
CA ILE A 232 -14.10 -9.64 11.73
C ILE A 232 -13.28 -8.67 10.89
N MET A 233 -11.95 -8.68 11.07
CA MET A 233 -11.08 -7.82 10.28
C MET A 233 -11.07 -8.19 8.81
N GLY A 234 -11.14 -9.47 8.46
CA GLY A 234 -11.22 -9.90 7.07
C GLY A 234 -12.49 -9.40 6.37
N LEU A 235 -13.64 -9.45 7.05
CA LEU A 235 -14.90 -8.92 6.53
C LEU A 235 -14.85 -7.40 6.34
N VAL A 236 -14.23 -6.69 7.27
CA VAL A 236 -14.05 -5.23 7.17
C VAL A 236 -12.97 -4.88 6.14
N ALA A 237 -11.93 -5.69 5.97
CA ALA A 237 -10.83 -5.41 5.07
C ALA A 237 -11.19 -5.60 3.59
N ILE A 238 -12.15 -6.47 3.24
CA ILE A 238 -12.55 -6.70 1.84
C ILE A 238 -13.01 -5.40 1.14
N PRO A 239 -13.85 -4.55 1.76
CA PRO A 239 -14.24 -3.28 1.16
C PRO A 239 -13.24 -2.15 1.40
N VAL A 240 -12.31 -2.32 2.34
CA VAL A 240 -11.24 -1.35 2.57
C VAL A 240 -10.24 -1.42 1.42
N TYR A 241 -9.83 -0.25 0.94
CA TYR A 241 -8.61 -0.10 0.16
C TYR A 241 -7.60 0.68 0.99
N VAL A 242 -6.40 0.11 1.12
CA VAL A 242 -5.28 0.76 1.82
C VAL A 242 -4.04 0.72 0.94
N THR A 243 -3.30 1.82 0.90
CA THR A 243 -2.04 1.86 0.14
C THR A 243 -0.92 1.10 0.87
N PRO A 244 0.10 0.61 0.14
CA PRO A 244 1.20 -0.15 0.74
C PRO A 244 1.88 0.54 1.93
N THR A 245 2.01 1.87 1.86
CA THR A 245 2.55 2.72 2.93
C THR A 245 1.66 2.77 4.17
N GLU A 246 0.36 3.00 3.97
CA GLU A 246 -0.61 3.10 5.06
C GLU A 246 -0.77 1.75 5.77
N VAL A 247 -0.86 0.68 5.00
CA VAL A 247 -0.93 -0.70 5.50
C VAL A 247 0.18 -1.01 6.49
N MET A 248 1.41 -0.67 6.14
CA MET A 248 2.58 -1.00 6.96
C MET A 248 2.68 -0.13 8.21
N MET A 249 2.23 1.13 8.12
CA MET A 249 2.09 2.01 9.29
C MET A 249 1.02 1.48 10.25
N HIS A 250 -0.14 1.10 9.72
CA HIS A 250 -1.24 0.54 10.51
C HIS A 250 -0.86 -0.78 11.15
N PHE A 251 -0.22 -1.68 10.40
CA PHE A 251 0.30 -2.93 10.94
C PHE A 251 1.26 -2.68 12.11
N GLY A 252 2.18 -1.73 11.98
CA GLY A 252 3.08 -1.36 13.08
C GLY A 252 2.36 -0.86 14.33
N ASN A 253 1.30 -0.06 14.17
CA ASN A 253 0.48 0.38 15.30
C ASN A 253 -0.28 -0.80 15.92
N ILE A 254 -0.97 -1.62 15.11
CA ILE A 254 -1.71 -2.80 15.58
C ILE A 254 -0.82 -3.75 16.39
N VAL A 255 0.41 -4.00 15.92
CA VAL A 255 1.39 -4.84 16.62
C VAL A 255 1.83 -4.22 17.94
N ARG A 256 2.10 -2.91 17.96
CA ARG A 256 2.56 -2.17 19.15
C ARG A 256 1.48 -2.03 20.22
N ASP A 257 0.25 -1.78 19.79
CA ASP A 257 -0.88 -1.48 20.66
C ASP A 257 -1.56 -2.75 21.20
N GLY A 258 -1.02 -3.92 20.84
CA GLY A 258 -1.41 -5.18 21.47
C GLY A 258 -2.61 -5.86 20.82
N TYR A 259 -3.01 -5.48 19.62
CA TYR A 259 -4.13 -6.11 18.90
C TYR A 259 -3.76 -7.47 18.29
N SER A 260 -4.77 -8.24 17.84
CA SER A 260 -4.56 -9.55 17.18
C SER A 260 -3.67 -9.40 15.94
N LEU A 261 -2.61 -10.19 15.87
CA LEU A 261 -1.72 -10.24 14.73
C LEU A 261 -2.44 -10.86 13.53
N GLY A 262 -3.37 -11.79 13.77
CA GLY A 262 -4.24 -12.32 12.73
C GLY A 262 -5.16 -11.26 12.12
N ALA A 263 -5.71 -10.33 12.92
CA ALA A 263 -6.43 -9.17 12.38
C ALA A 263 -5.51 -8.28 11.55
N ALA A 264 -4.28 -8.05 12.01
CA ALA A 264 -3.26 -7.30 11.29
C ALA A 264 -2.94 -7.94 9.91
N PHE A 265 -2.74 -9.26 9.87
CA PHE A 265 -2.54 -10.01 8.63
C PHE A 265 -3.77 -9.99 7.71
N ALA A 266 -4.97 -10.13 8.27
CA ALA A 266 -6.21 -10.03 7.52
C ALA A 266 -6.36 -8.66 6.86
N LEU A 267 -6.10 -7.57 7.60
CA LEU A 267 -6.09 -6.20 7.05
C LEU A 267 -5.13 -6.07 5.88
N ILE A 268 -3.91 -6.58 6.01
CA ILE A 268 -2.90 -6.43 4.96
C ILE A 268 -3.27 -7.26 3.73
N VAL A 269 -3.56 -8.55 3.91
CA VAL A 269 -3.82 -9.46 2.78
C VAL A 269 -5.12 -9.07 2.07
N LEU A 270 -6.18 -8.76 2.82
CA LEU A 270 -7.50 -8.45 2.25
C LEU A 270 -7.71 -6.98 1.91
N GLY A 271 -7.07 -6.03 2.60
CA GLY A 271 -7.22 -4.59 2.35
C GLY A 271 -6.13 -3.97 1.47
N ALA A 272 -4.93 -4.55 1.46
CA ALA A 272 -3.87 -4.18 0.51
C ALA A 272 -3.88 -5.10 -0.72
N GLY A 273 -3.95 -6.42 -0.49
CA GLY A 273 -3.86 -7.47 -1.53
C GLY A 273 -5.15 -7.74 -2.28
N ALA A 274 -6.30 -7.54 -1.64
CA ALA A 274 -7.62 -7.58 -2.28
C ALA A 274 -8.34 -6.24 -2.07
N ASN A 275 -9.36 -5.97 -2.88
CA ASN A 275 -10.33 -4.89 -2.68
C ASN A 275 -11.54 -5.14 -3.58
N VAL A 276 -12.60 -4.34 -3.43
CA VAL A 276 -13.84 -4.49 -4.23
C VAL A 276 -13.59 -4.36 -5.74
N GLY A 277 -12.62 -3.55 -6.16
CA GLY A 277 -12.22 -3.44 -7.57
C GLY A 277 -11.62 -4.73 -8.12
N VAL A 278 -10.71 -5.36 -7.36
CA VAL A 278 -10.15 -6.69 -7.69
C VAL A 278 -11.25 -7.75 -7.70
N ALA A 279 -12.15 -7.72 -6.71
CA ALA A 279 -13.29 -8.63 -6.65
C ALA A 279 -14.23 -8.48 -7.86
N ASN A 280 -14.53 -7.26 -8.29
CA ASN A 280 -15.37 -7.01 -9.46
C ASN A 280 -14.68 -7.41 -10.77
N TRP A 281 -13.37 -7.14 -10.90
CA TRP A 281 -12.58 -7.66 -12.01
C TRP A 281 -12.65 -9.19 -12.07
N LEU A 282 -12.44 -9.86 -10.94
CA LEU A 282 -12.47 -11.31 -10.87
C LEU A 282 -13.86 -11.89 -11.18
N ARG A 283 -14.92 -11.24 -10.68
CA ARG A 283 -16.32 -11.59 -10.96
C ARG A 283 -16.64 -11.48 -12.45
N ARG A 284 -16.20 -10.40 -13.10
CA ARG A 284 -16.47 -10.14 -14.52
C ARG A 284 -15.70 -11.10 -15.42
N ASP A 285 -14.43 -11.34 -15.11
CA ASP A 285 -13.52 -12.05 -16.00
C ASP A 285 -13.51 -13.58 -15.76
N TYR A 286 -13.81 -14.04 -14.54
CA TYR A 286 -13.79 -15.47 -14.14
C TYR A 286 -15.10 -15.97 -13.52
N GLY A 287 -16.11 -15.12 -13.39
CA GLY A 287 -17.42 -15.47 -12.84
C GLY A 287 -17.49 -15.51 -11.31
N VAL A 288 -18.72 -15.59 -10.79
CA VAL A 288 -19.00 -15.51 -9.35
C VAL A 288 -18.45 -16.71 -8.57
N LYS A 289 -18.47 -17.92 -9.15
CA LYS A 289 -17.95 -19.14 -8.51
C LYS A 289 -16.45 -19.04 -8.21
N SER A 290 -15.70 -18.44 -9.14
CA SER A 290 -14.25 -18.23 -8.99
C SER A 290 -13.98 -17.12 -7.96
N LEU A 291 -14.80 -16.07 -7.92
CA LEU A 291 -14.76 -15.07 -6.85
C LEU A 291 -15.01 -15.67 -5.46
N THR A 292 -16.03 -16.51 -5.31
CA THR A 292 -16.32 -17.14 -4.01
C THR A 292 -15.17 -18.03 -3.55
N LEU A 293 -14.55 -18.77 -4.49
CA LEU A 293 -13.36 -19.57 -4.19
C LEU A 293 -12.18 -18.69 -3.76
N PHE A 294 -11.92 -17.59 -4.48
CA PHE A 294 -10.85 -16.64 -4.15
C PHE A 294 -11.02 -16.05 -2.75
N VAL A 295 -12.22 -15.55 -2.43
CA VAL A 295 -12.53 -14.98 -1.10
C VAL A 295 -12.42 -16.04 -0.02
N ALA A 296 -12.93 -17.26 -0.25
CA ALA A 296 -12.83 -18.35 0.71
C ALA A 296 -11.38 -18.77 0.97
N LEU A 297 -10.55 -18.87 -0.07
CA LEU A 297 -9.13 -19.20 0.07
C LEU A 297 -8.38 -18.09 0.81
N LEU A 298 -8.66 -16.82 0.52
CA LEU A 298 -8.06 -15.70 1.23
C LEU A 298 -8.44 -15.71 2.72
N ILE A 299 -9.73 -15.71 3.04
CA ILE A 299 -10.21 -15.73 4.43
C ILE A 299 -9.65 -16.94 5.18
N GLY A 300 -9.71 -18.13 4.57
CA GLY A 300 -9.19 -19.36 5.15
C GLY A 300 -7.69 -19.29 5.43
N SER A 301 -6.90 -18.75 4.49
CA SER A 301 -5.46 -18.58 4.66
C SER A 301 -5.11 -17.53 5.73
N THR A 302 -5.85 -16.40 5.80
CA THR A 302 -5.66 -15.39 6.83
C THR A 302 -6.04 -15.88 8.21
N LEU A 303 -7.07 -16.74 8.31
CA LEU A 303 -7.46 -17.37 9.58
C LEU A 303 -6.39 -18.36 10.05
N ALA A 304 -5.88 -19.19 9.15
CA ALA A 304 -4.80 -20.13 9.46
C ALA A 304 -3.53 -19.40 9.93
N ILE A 305 -3.16 -18.32 9.26
CA ILE A 305 -2.03 -17.47 9.67
C ILE A 305 -2.35 -16.80 10.99
N GLY A 306 -3.54 -16.25 11.20
CA GLY A 306 -3.90 -15.57 12.44
C GLY A 306 -3.81 -16.47 13.65
N VAL A 307 -4.41 -17.67 13.58
CA VAL A 307 -4.37 -18.66 14.68
C VAL A 307 -2.95 -19.14 14.98
N THR A 308 -2.12 -19.30 13.95
CA THR A 308 -0.72 -19.73 14.14
C THR A 308 0.15 -18.58 14.65
N ALA A 309 -0.01 -17.38 14.10
CA ALA A 309 0.78 -16.19 14.42
C ALA A 309 0.49 -15.67 15.83
N ASP A 310 -0.78 -15.58 16.24
CA ASP A 310 -1.16 -15.15 17.60
C ASP A 310 -0.62 -16.10 18.68
N ARG A 311 -0.44 -17.39 18.36
CA ARG A 311 0.12 -18.38 19.29
C ARG A 311 1.65 -18.46 19.31
N THR A 312 2.33 -18.02 18.25
CA THR A 312 3.78 -18.29 18.07
C THR A 312 4.66 -17.05 18.09
N ILE A 313 4.15 -15.87 17.71
CA ILE A 313 5.01 -14.73 17.34
C ILE A 313 5.27 -13.77 18.51
N ILE A 314 4.36 -13.62 19.49
CA ILE A 314 4.60 -12.73 20.64
C ILE A 314 3.91 -13.27 21.91
N HIS A 315 4.71 -13.72 22.89
CA HIS A 315 4.32 -13.70 24.30
C HIS A 315 5.08 -12.56 24.98
N GLY A 316 4.35 -11.53 25.40
CA GLY A 316 4.88 -10.44 26.23
C GLY A 316 5.31 -9.19 25.46
N ALA A 317 4.59 -8.07 25.68
CA ALA A 317 5.14 -6.72 25.87
C ALA A 317 4.07 -5.62 25.79
N ALA A 318 3.02 -5.78 24.99
CA ALA A 318 2.00 -4.75 24.81
C ALA A 318 0.82 -4.98 25.77
N LYS A 319 0.63 -4.08 26.73
CA LYS A 319 -0.64 -3.93 27.45
C LYS A 319 -1.64 -3.31 26.48
N GLU A 320 -2.83 -3.91 26.34
CA GLU A 320 -3.94 -3.30 25.60
C GLU A 320 -4.20 -1.91 26.19
N THR A 321 -4.04 -0.88 25.35
CA THR A 321 -4.43 0.49 25.71
C THR A 321 -5.75 0.82 25.03
N ASP A 322 -6.77 1.13 25.83
CA ASP A 322 -8.15 1.42 25.40
C ASP A 322 -8.32 2.68 24.52
N HIS A 323 -7.25 3.38 24.15
CA HIS A 323 -7.28 4.65 23.42
C HIS A 323 -6.38 4.63 22.19
N THR A 324 -6.63 3.68 21.28
CA THR A 324 -5.76 3.50 20.12
C THR A 324 -6.40 3.94 18.81
N HIS A 325 -5.84 4.97 18.18
CA HIS A 325 -6.24 5.50 16.86
C HIS A 325 -5.84 4.61 15.66
N ALA A 326 -5.44 3.35 15.90
CA ALA A 326 -4.84 2.47 14.89
C ALA A 326 -5.79 2.16 13.72
N PHE A 327 -7.10 2.12 13.98
CA PHE A 327 -8.13 1.78 13.00
C PHE A 327 -8.95 2.99 12.52
N ASP A 328 -8.70 4.18 13.08
CA ASP A 328 -9.50 5.37 12.79
C ASP A 328 -9.57 5.71 11.30
N PRO A 329 -8.50 5.55 10.49
CA PRO A 329 -8.57 5.85 9.07
C PRO A 329 -9.55 4.99 8.27
N PHE A 330 -9.98 3.85 8.81
CA PHE A 330 -10.98 2.97 8.19
C PHE A 330 -12.41 3.29 8.63
N THR A 331 -12.56 4.14 9.65
CA THR A 331 -13.86 4.49 10.26
C THR A 331 -14.29 5.91 9.88
N ARG A 332 -15.58 6.19 10.13
CA ARG A 332 -16.14 7.54 10.10
C ARG A 332 -15.38 8.47 11.03
N LEU A 333 -15.22 9.72 10.60
CA LEU A 333 -14.66 10.76 11.47
C LEU A 333 -15.56 10.97 12.69
N SER A 334 -14.95 11.09 13.88
CA SER A 334 -15.66 11.31 15.14
C SER A 334 -16.40 12.66 15.18
N THR A 335 -15.85 13.71 14.57
CA THR A 335 -16.53 15.01 14.40
C THR A 335 -16.08 15.74 13.12
N VAL A 336 -17.03 16.34 12.39
CA VAL A 336 -16.73 17.41 11.43
C VAL A 336 -16.94 18.73 12.18
N PHE A 337 -15.84 19.37 12.58
CA PHE A 337 -15.88 20.59 13.39
C PHE A 337 -16.88 21.63 12.83
N ASN A 338 -17.79 22.09 13.70
CA ASN A 338 -18.83 23.11 13.50
C ASN A 338 -20.02 22.77 12.59
N GLY A 339 -20.33 21.51 12.31
CA GLY A 339 -21.55 21.16 11.53
C GLY A 339 -21.59 21.74 10.11
N ASN A 340 -20.49 22.35 9.65
CA ASN A 340 -20.33 23.02 8.36
C ASN A 340 -19.30 22.27 7.53
N GLY A 341 -19.53 20.97 7.32
CA GLY A 341 -18.85 20.25 6.27
C GLY A 341 -19.01 21.01 4.96
N SER A 342 -17.87 21.34 4.34
CA SER A 342 -17.81 22.16 3.13
C SER A 342 -16.63 21.74 2.27
N LEU A 343 -16.67 22.13 1.00
CA LEU A 343 -15.56 21.88 0.08
C LEU A 343 -14.25 22.55 0.56
N HIS A 344 -14.37 23.69 1.25
CA HIS A 344 -13.24 24.38 1.87
C HIS A 344 -12.62 23.57 3.02
N TRP A 345 -13.46 22.93 3.85
CA TRP A 345 -12.99 22.05 4.91
C TRP A 345 -12.28 20.81 4.33
N ILE A 346 -12.86 20.15 3.31
CA ILE A 346 -12.18 19.05 2.60
C ILE A 346 -10.84 19.52 2.07
N ARG A 347 -10.78 20.66 1.40
CA ARG A 347 -9.52 21.18 0.83
C ARG A 347 -8.46 21.38 1.91
N ARG A 348 -8.84 21.94 3.07
CA ARG A 348 -7.95 22.14 4.21
C ARG A 348 -7.45 20.81 4.78
N GLU A 349 -8.32 19.82 4.92
CA GLU A 349 -7.95 18.51 5.45
C GLU A 349 -7.11 17.70 4.45
N LEU A 350 -7.41 17.82 3.16
CA LEU A 350 -6.66 17.19 2.09
C LEU A 350 -5.26 17.80 1.96
N GLN A 351 -5.10 19.11 2.19
CA GLN A 351 -3.80 19.78 2.23
C GLN A 351 -2.86 19.16 3.26
N LYS A 352 -3.37 18.68 4.41
CA LYS A 352 -2.56 17.95 5.40
C LYS A 352 -2.02 16.62 4.86
N SER A 353 -2.72 16.03 3.89
CA SER A 353 -2.35 14.76 3.23
C SER A 353 -1.55 14.95 1.94
N MET A 354 -1.35 16.19 1.48
CA MET A 354 -0.65 16.55 0.25
C MET A 354 0.87 16.50 0.45
N ARG A 355 1.45 15.32 0.25
CA ARG A 355 2.90 15.14 0.12
C ARG A 355 3.32 15.36 -1.36
N PRO A 356 4.56 15.81 -1.64
CA PRO A 356 5.01 16.08 -3.00
C PRO A 356 4.79 14.89 -3.95
N ASP A 357 5.11 13.67 -3.52
CA ASP A 357 4.93 12.44 -4.27
C ASP A 357 3.47 12.20 -4.68
N ARG A 358 2.52 12.49 -3.80
CA ARG A 358 1.09 12.33 -4.05
C ARG A 358 0.56 13.38 -5.02
N VAL A 359 1.02 14.64 -4.91
CA VAL A 359 0.60 15.74 -5.77
C VAL A 359 1.10 15.53 -7.20
N TRP A 360 2.39 15.21 -7.38
CA TRP A 360 2.95 14.89 -8.70
C TRP A 360 2.29 13.63 -9.29
N GLY A 361 2.06 12.60 -8.46
CA GLY A 361 1.34 11.40 -8.87
C GLY A 361 -0.06 11.69 -9.37
N LEU A 362 -0.84 12.52 -8.66
CA LEU A 362 -2.19 12.90 -9.07
C LEU A 362 -2.17 13.74 -10.36
N GLY A 363 -1.27 14.71 -10.47
CA GLY A 363 -1.13 15.52 -11.69
C GLY A 363 -0.83 14.67 -12.93
N LEU A 364 0.11 13.74 -12.81
CA LEU A 364 0.45 12.82 -13.89
C LEU A 364 -0.70 11.85 -14.19
N LEU A 365 -1.40 11.35 -13.16
CA LEU A 365 -2.58 10.51 -13.34
C LEU A 365 -3.67 11.22 -14.14
N CYS A 366 -3.98 12.47 -13.80
CA CYS A 366 -4.94 13.30 -14.52
C CYS A 366 -4.51 13.50 -15.98
N LEU A 367 -3.22 13.77 -16.23
CA LEU A 367 -2.69 13.90 -17.59
C LEU A 367 -2.88 12.63 -18.40
N VAL A 368 -2.51 11.47 -17.84
CA VAL A 368 -2.65 10.16 -18.51
C VAL A 368 -4.13 9.84 -18.74
N ALA A 369 -5.01 10.15 -17.78
CA ALA A 369 -6.46 9.94 -17.92
C ALA A 369 -7.07 10.84 -19.02
N MET A 370 -6.71 12.13 -19.06
CA MET A 370 -7.15 13.04 -20.11
C MET A 370 -6.67 12.59 -21.49
N ALA A 371 -5.40 12.17 -21.61
CA ALA A 371 -4.87 11.60 -22.84
C ALA A 371 -5.64 10.34 -23.26
N GLY A 372 -5.95 9.44 -22.30
CA GLY A 372 -6.74 8.23 -22.55
C GLY A 372 -8.15 8.51 -23.02
N ILE A 373 -8.83 9.48 -22.41
CA ILE A 373 -10.17 9.93 -22.82
C ILE A 373 -10.10 10.52 -24.24
N GLY A 374 -9.12 11.40 -24.51
CA GLY A 374 -8.90 11.98 -25.83
C GLY A 374 -8.66 10.91 -26.92
N LEU A 375 -7.79 9.94 -26.65
CA LEU A 375 -7.53 8.82 -27.56
C LEU A 375 -8.77 7.97 -27.81
N ARG A 376 -9.59 7.72 -26.77
CA ARG A 376 -10.82 6.96 -26.91
C ARG A 376 -11.88 7.72 -27.71
N LEU A 377 -11.98 9.03 -27.54
CA LEU A 377 -12.86 9.89 -28.33
C LEU A 377 -12.41 9.99 -29.79
N ALA A 378 -11.09 9.96 -30.05
CA ALA A 378 -10.53 9.91 -31.41
C ALA A 378 -10.80 8.57 -32.13
N GLY A 379 -11.23 7.54 -31.41
CA GLY A 379 -11.70 6.26 -31.97
C GLY A 379 -10.63 5.55 -32.80
N ASN A 380 -11.03 5.04 -33.98
CA ASN A 380 -10.13 4.27 -34.85
C ASN A 380 -8.99 5.08 -35.49
N ARG A 381 -9.00 6.42 -35.41
CA ARG A 381 -7.96 7.27 -36.05
C ARG A 381 -6.59 7.17 -35.37
N CYS A 382 -6.55 6.79 -34.09
CA CYS A 382 -5.31 6.73 -33.30
C CYS A 382 -4.99 5.31 -32.83
N ARG A 383 -5.58 4.29 -33.46
CA ARG A 383 -5.47 2.90 -33.02
C ARG A 383 -4.15 2.30 -33.50
N ILE A 384 -3.33 1.86 -32.55
CA ILE A 384 -1.96 1.38 -32.79
C ILE A 384 -1.87 -0.13 -33.06
N ASP A 385 -2.99 -0.83 -33.21
CA ASP A 385 -2.99 -2.29 -33.33
C ASP A 385 -2.17 -2.77 -34.55
N HIS A 386 -2.14 -1.97 -35.62
CA HIS A 386 -1.29 -2.20 -36.80
C HIS A 386 0.22 -2.26 -36.49
N LEU A 387 0.69 -1.61 -35.42
CA LEU A 387 2.10 -1.66 -34.99
C LEU A 387 2.45 -2.97 -34.27
N LEU A 388 1.44 -3.76 -33.87
CA LEU A 388 1.57 -5.00 -33.12
C LEU A 388 1.32 -6.24 -33.99
N GLU A 389 0.93 -6.03 -35.25
CA GLU A 389 0.75 -7.07 -36.25
C GLU A 389 2.10 -7.55 -36.79
N PRO A 390 2.25 -8.85 -37.13
CA PRO A 390 3.45 -9.35 -37.78
C PRO A 390 3.55 -8.75 -39.18
N ASP A 391 4.60 -7.99 -39.45
CA ASP A 391 4.91 -7.59 -40.83
C ASP A 391 5.42 -8.81 -41.61
N GLU A 392 4.66 -9.27 -42.60
CA GLU A 392 5.02 -10.39 -43.47
C GLU A 392 6.20 -10.05 -44.40
N SER A 393 6.59 -8.76 -44.51
CA SER A 393 7.50 -8.29 -45.55
C SER A 393 8.98 -8.11 -45.15
N GLU A 394 9.34 -8.21 -43.86
CA GLU A 394 10.71 -7.90 -43.41
C GLU A 394 11.50 -9.10 -42.86
N THR A 395 11.69 -10.12 -43.70
CA THR A 395 12.64 -11.21 -43.44
C THR A 395 14.08 -10.85 -43.84
N ARG A 396 14.40 -9.59 -44.15
CA ARG A 396 15.73 -9.22 -44.65
C ARG A 396 16.35 -8.03 -43.93
N LEU A 397 17.55 -8.30 -43.43
CA LEU A 397 18.62 -7.39 -42.97
C LEU A 397 18.54 -6.92 -41.51
N SER A 398 19.39 -7.52 -40.67
CA SER A 398 20.00 -6.77 -39.57
C SER A 398 21.50 -6.96 -39.58
N THR A 399 22.22 -5.95 -40.05
CA THR A 399 23.58 -5.68 -39.59
C THR A 399 23.44 -4.92 -38.27
N SER A 400 23.88 -5.53 -37.17
CA SER A 400 23.87 -4.86 -35.87
C SER A 400 24.80 -3.65 -35.91
N SER A 401 24.25 -2.45 -35.78
CA SER A 401 25.05 -1.24 -35.52
C SER A 401 25.72 -1.36 -34.15
N ARG A 402 26.97 -0.85 -34.03
CA ARG A 402 27.73 -0.79 -32.76
C ARG A 402 26.96 -0.10 -31.62
N TRP A 403 25.99 0.74 -31.97
CA TRP A 403 25.14 1.51 -31.04
C TRP A 403 23.77 0.86 -30.77
N ASN A 404 23.46 -0.29 -31.36
CA ASN A 404 22.24 -1.05 -31.12
C ASN A 404 22.53 -2.55 -30.95
N PRO A 405 23.22 -2.95 -29.86
CA PRO A 405 23.50 -4.35 -29.60
C PRO A 405 22.19 -5.10 -29.32
N THR A 406 22.01 -6.26 -29.95
CA THR A 406 20.90 -7.17 -29.66
C THR A 406 21.14 -7.85 -28.30
N LEU A 407 20.69 -7.21 -27.22
CA LEU A 407 20.73 -7.80 -25.89
C LEU A 407 19.85 -9.05 -25.82
N SER A 408 20.37 -10.12 -25.21
CA SER A 408 19.59 -11.33 -24.99
C SER A 408 18.44 -11.05 -24.01
N PRO A 409 17.30 -11.77 -24.08
CA PRO A 409 16.18 -11.59 -23.15
C PRO A 409 16.59 -11.75 -21.68
N ILE A 410 17.57 -12.61 -21.40
CA ILE A 410 18.09 -12.85 -20.05
C ILE A 410 18.89 -11.63 -19.58
N GLN A 411 19.72 -11.02 -20.44
CA GLN A 411 20.48 -9.81 -20.11
C GLN A 411 19.55 -8.64 -19.79
N LEU A 412 18.47 -8.47 -20.57
CA LEU A 412 17.46 -7.43 -20.30
C LEU A 412 16.73 -7.67 -18.96
N CYS A 413 16.36 -8.91 -18.68
CA CYS A 413 15.71 -9.28 -17.41
C CYS A 413 16.64 -9.03 -16.21
N MET A 414 17.89 -9.48 -16.30
CA MET A 414 18.91 -9.27 -15.27
C MET A 414 19.23 -7.80 -15.06
N ALA A 415 19.39 -7.03 -16.14
CA ALA A 415 19.60 -5.59 -16.06
C ALA A 415 18.40 -4.86 -15.43
N GLY A 416 17.16 -5.28 -15.75
CA GLY A 416 15.95 -4.75 -15.15
C GLY A 416 15.86 -5.04 -13.64
N ILE A 417 16.10 -6.30 -13.24
CA ILE A 417 16.11 -6.70 -11.82
C ILE A 417 17.20 -5.96 -11.07
N LEU A 418 18.42 -5.92 -11.59
CA LEU A 418 19.54 -5.18 -10.99
C LEU A 418 19.23 -3.68 -10.91
N GLY A 419 18.61 -3.10 -11.93
CA GLY A 419 18.21 -1.69 -11.93
C GLY A 419 17.17 -1.38 -10.86
N VAL A 420 16.13 -2.20 -10.73
CA VAL A 420 15.12 -2.05 -9.68
C VAL A 420 15.73 -2.25 -8.30
N LEU A 421 16.57 -3.27 -8.12
CA LEU A 421 17.25 -3.52 -6.85
C LEU A 421 18.19 -2.37 -6.48
N ALA A 422 18.97 -1.86 -7.43
CA ALA A 422 19.84 -0.72 -7.23
C ALA A 422 19.05 0.55 -6.86
N ALA A 423 17.92 0.79 -7.54
CA ALA A 423 17.03 1.90 -7.23
C ALA A 423 16.38 1.75 -5.84
N ALA A 424 15.98 0.53 -5.45
CA ALA A 424 15.44 0.23 -4.13
C ALA A 424 16.48 0.42 -3.03
N VAL A 425 17.72 -0.03 -3.25
CA VAL A 425 18.84 0.18 -2.33
C VAL A 425 19.18 1.67 -2.24
N ALA A 426 19.28 2.38 -3.35
CA ALA A 426 19.49 3.83 -3.34
C ALA A 426 18.37 4.55 -2.58
N GLY A 427 17.11 4.19 -2.84
CA GLY A 427 15.95 4.71 -2.13
C GLY A 427 15.99 4.43 -0.62
N LEU A 428 16.48 3.25 -0.22
CA LEU A 428 16.70 2.90 1.18
C LEU A 428 17.72 3.84 1.84
N TYR A 429 18.88 4.06 1.20
CA TYR A 429 19.92 4.95 1.73
C TYR A 429 19.51 6.44 1.74
N VAL A 430 18.69 6.87 0.78
CA VAL A 430 18.12 8.22 0.75
C VAL A 430 17.06 8.41 1.85
N TYR A 431 16.21 7.41 2.08
CA TYR A 431 15.15 7.51 3.08
C TYR A 431 15.68 7.39 4.53
N TYR A 432 16.73 6.58 4.72
CA TYR A 432 17.45 6.38 5.97
C TYR A 432 18.83 7.04 5.91
N PRO A 433 18.94 8.36 6.09
CA PRO A 433 20.23 9.05 6.07
C PRO A 433 21.14 8.61 7.24
N PRO A 434 22.44 8.95 7.19
CA PRO A 434 23.38 8.74 8.29
C PRO A 434 22.88 9.26 9.63
N THR A 435 23.35 8.68 10.74
CA THR A 435 22.92 9.07 12.10
C THR A 435 23.24 10.51 12.42
N HIS A 436 24.37 11.05 11.96
CA HIS A 436 24.74 12.46 12.19
C HIS A 436 23.75 13.43 11.54
N ASP A 437 23.31 13.17 10.30
CA ASP A 437 22.31 13.98 9.61
C ASP A 437 20.96 13.94 10.34
N LEU A 438 20.53 12.74 10.77
CA LEU A 438 19.30 12.57 11.56
C LEU A 438 19.37 13.33 12.88
N ILE A 439 20.48 13.25 13.61
CA ILE A 439 20.68 13.95 14.88
C ILE A 439 20.66 15.47 14.65
N GLN A 440 21.28 15.95 13.57
CA GLN A 440 21.25 17.37 13.20
C GLN A 440 19.83 17.86 12.90
N ASP A 441 19.07 17.12 12.10
CA ASP A 441 17.66 17.46 11.80
C ASP A 441 16.80 17.44 13.06
N MET A 442 16.97 16.43 13.92
CA MET A 442 16.26 16.35 15.19
C MET A 442 16.61 17.49 16.14
N ASN A 443 17.87 17.95 16.14
CA ASN A 443 18.27 19.11 16.94
C ASN A 443 17.53 20.39 16.49
N ASN A 444 17.32 20.58 15.19
CA ASN A 444 16.55 21.70 14.65
C ASN A 444 15.07 21.60 15.01
N ILE A 445 14.47 20.41 14.86
CA ILE A 445 13.06 20.16 15.19
C ILE A 445 12.81 20.35 16.68
N ARG A 446 13.71 19.86 17.53
CA ARG A 446 13.64 19.96 18.99
C ARG A 446 13.49 21.41 19.46
N VAL A 447 14.30 22.32 18.94
CA VAL A 447 14.22 23.75 19.29
C VAL A 447 12.82 24.29 18.98
N SER A 448 12.30 23.97 17.78
CA SER A 448 10.95 24.36 17.37
C SER A 448 9.85 23.79 18.27
N VAL A 449 10.01 22.56 18.77
CA VAL A 449 9.08 21.94 19.72
C VAL A 449 9.06 22.70 21.04
N TYR A 450 10.24 23.02 21.58
CA TYR A 450 10.33 23.71 22.87
C TYR A 450 9.80 25.15 22.79
N ASP A 451 10.02 25.84 21.68
CA ASP A 451 9.44 27.15 21.42
C ASP A 451 7.90 27.07 21.34
N ALA A 452 7.35 26.12 20.57
CA ALA A 452 5.90 25.92 20.46
C ALA A 452 5.24 25.56 21.81
N VAL A 453 5.88 24.71 22.63
CA VAL A 453 5.41 24.40 23.99
C VAL A 453 5.45 25.63 24.88
N ARG A 454 6.46 26.51 24.72
CA ARG A 454 6.57 27.75 25.49
C ARG A 454 5.47 28.74 25.14
N GLU A 455 5.16 28.84 23.85
CA GLU A 455 4.10 29.67 23.25
C GLU A 455 2.68 29.11 23.43
N GLU A 456 2.56 27.91 23.99
CA GLU A 456 1.28 27.23 24.23
C GLU A 456 0.49 26.92 22.94
N ASP A 457 1.21 26.77 21.81
CA ASP A 457 0.63 26.36 20.54
C ASP A 457 0.58 24.82 20.46
N ALA A 458 -0.60 24.27 20.81
CA ALA A 458 -0.84 22.83 20.72
C ALA A 458 -0.72 22.30 19.29
N THR A 459 -1.18 23.07 18.29
CA THR A 459 -1.23 22.61 16.91
C THR A 459 0.18 22.48 16.33
N GLU A 460 1.01 23.51 16.53
CA GLU A 460 2.41 23.49 16.09
C GLU A 460 3.22 22.45 16.87
N THR A 461 3.00 22.34 18.18
CA THR A 461 3.68 21.34 19.02
C THR A 461 3.41 19.92 18.51
N THR A 462 2.14 19.53 18.33
CA THR A 462 1.75 18.22 17.81
C THR A 462 2.37 17.95 16.44
N ARG A 463 2.37 18.95 15.54
CA ARG A 463 2.96 18.85 14.21
C ARG A 463 4.47 18.57 14.28
N ARG A 464 5.21 19.30 15.12
CA ARG A 464 6.67 19.16 15.27
C ARG A 464 7.05 17.88 16.02
N LEU A 465 6.28 17.47 17.02
CA LEU A 465 6.44 16.19 17.70
C LEU A 465 6.25 15.01 16.74
N ALA A 466 5.30 15.10 15.80
CA ALA A 466 5.16 14.10 14.75
C ALA A 466 6.40 14.02 13.84
N GLN A 467 6.98 15.17 13.47
CA GLN A 467 8.23 15.22 12.70
C GLN A 467 9.40 14.60 13.47
N TRP A 468 9.55 14.94 14.76
CA TRP A 468 10.64 14.42 15.59
C TRP A 468 10.55 12.90 15.75
N ARG A 469 9.37 12.37 16.08
CA ARG A 469 9.12 10.92 16.17
C ARG A 469 9.44 10.19 14.87
N ALA A 470 9.12 10.80 13.71
CA ALA A 470 9.43 10.23 12.41
C ALA A 470 10.94 10.09 12.17
N HIS A 471 11.77 11.03 12.64
CA HIS A 471 13.23 10.96 12.54
C HIS A 471 13.83 9.97 13.55
N LEU A 472 13.35 9.99 14.80
CA LEU A 472 13.74 9.03 15.84
C LEU A 472 13.54 7.58 15.39
N ARG A 473 12.39 7.26 14.81
CA ARG A 473 12.10 5.91 14.28
C ARG A 473 13.04 5.47 13.15
N LYS A 474 13.70 6.40 12.47
CA LYS A 474 14.69 6.08 11.43
C LYS A 474 16.07 5.78 12.01
N LEU A 475 16.39 6.26 13.22
CA LEU A 475 17.73 6.21 13.80
C LEU A 475 18.24 4.76 13.94
N SER A 476 17.48 3.89 14.62
CA SER A 476 17.81 2.47 14.78
C SER A 476 17.91 1.76 13.42
N THR A 477 16.98 2.02 12.51
CA THR A 477 16.99 1.39 11.18
C THR A 477 18.18 1.85 10.34
N SER A 478 18.55 3.13 10.41
CA SER A 478 19.73 3.70 9.74
C SER A 478 21.03 3.03 10.16
N VAL A 479 21.18 2.74 11.47
CA VAL A 479 22.31 1.97 12.02
C VAL A 479 22.25 0.53 11.52
N GLN A 480 21.09 -0.11 11.60
CA GLN A 480 20.93 -1.50 11.16
C GLN A 480 21.31 -1.72 9.70
N ILE A 481 20.91 -0.80 8.80
CA ILE A 481 21.20 -0.88 7.37
C ILE A 481 22.71 -0.74 7.09
N ARG A 482 23.42 0.09 7.87
CA ARG A 482 24.84 0.42 7.62
C ARG A 482 25.81 -0.50 8.36
N LEU A 483 25.52 -0.83 9.61
CA LEU A 483 26.39 -1.57 10.52
C LEU A 483 25.93 -3.02 10.74
N GLY A 484 24.76 -3.40 10.22
CA GLY A 484 24.22 -4.76 10.27
C GLY A 484 23.62 -5.17 11.63
N ARG A 485 23.84 -4.40 12.69
CA ARG A 485 23.32 -4.64 14.04
C ARG A 485 22.97 -3.34 14.74
N VAL A 486 22.01 -3.42 15.67
CA VAL A 486 21.63 -2.35 16.60
C VAL A 486 21.66 -2.98 17.98
N ASP A 487 22.40 -2.37 18.89
CA ASP A 487 22.54 -2.89 20.24
C ASP A 487 21.26 -2.65 21.06
N THR A 488 20.98 -3.51 22.04
CA THR A 488 19.77 -3.38 22.88
C THR A 488 19.65 -2.00 23.56
N PRO A 489 20.73 -1.40 24.13
CA PRO A 489 20.67 -0.05 24.70
C PRO A 489 20.30 1.05 23.69
N GLN A 490 20.69 0.87 22.42
CA GLN A 490 20.31 1.80 21.34
C GLN A 490 18.82 1.73 21.03
N ARG A 491 18.20 0.54 21.09
CA ARG A 491 16.75 0.42 20.90
C ARG A 491 15.98 0.99 22.09
N GLU A 492 16.40 0.64 23.30
CA GLU A 492 15.76 1.10 24.54
C GLU A 492 15.80 2.63 24.66
N SER A 493 16.93 3.26 24.33
CA SER A 493 17.04 4.72 24.36
C SER A 493 16.10 5.42 23.37
N VAL A 494 15.92 4.87 22.15
CA VAL A 494 14.95 5.41 21.18
C VAL A 494 13.51 5.26 21.71
N ASP A 495 13.17 4.10 22.27
CA ASP A 495 11.84 3.84 22.83
C ASP A 495 11.52 4.76 24.02
N GLU A 496 12.50 5.04 24.88
CA GLU A 496 12.34 5.97 26.01
C GLU A 496 12.08 7.41 25.54
N VAL A 497 12.79 7.88 24.50
CA VAL A 497 12.52 9.20 23.91
C VAL A 497 11.12 9.21 23.28
N LEU A 498 10.75 8.20 22.51
CA LEU A 498 9.43 8.12 21.88
C LEU A 498 8.29 8.16 22.92
N TYR A 499 8.45 7.45 24.04
CA TYR A 499 7.50 7.47 25.15
C TYR A 499 7.39 8.86 25.79
N SER A 500 8.53 9.51 26.01
CA SER A 500 8.60 10.86 26.58
C SER A 500 7.94 11.91 25.68
N LEU A 501 8.14 11.81 24.36
CA LEU A 501 7.49 12.67 23.38
C LEU A 501 5.98 12.45 23.31
N LYS A 502 5.50 11.19 23.45
CA LYS A 502 4.06 10.89 23.54
C LYS A 502 3.44 11.53 24.79
N THR A 503 4.08 11.38 25.94
CA THR A 503 3.61 11.99 27.19
C THR A 503 3.55 13.52 27.09
N LEU A 504 4.52 14.12 26.40
CA LEU A 504 4.53 15.56 26.14
C LEU A 504 3.35 15.99 25.25
N GLU A 505 3.06 15.21 24.20
CA GLU A 505 1.90 15.43 23.32
C GLU A 505 0.58 15.35 24.10
N ASP A 506 0.42 14.34 24.96
CA ASP A 506 -0.80 14.13 25.76
C ASP A 506 -1.06 15.30 26.71
N TYR A 507 -0.02 15.85 27.36
CA TYR A 507 -0.16 17.04 28.20
C TYR A 507 -0.57 18.27 27.39
N VAL A 508 0.00 18.46 26.21
CA VAL A 508 -0.31 19.60 25.34
C VAL A 508 -1.74 19.53 24.82
N LEU A 509 -2.19 18.35 24.36
CA LEU A 509 -3.55 18.13 23.89
C LEU A 509 -4.59 18.29 25.01
N SER A 510 -4.21 17.97 26.25
CA SER A 510 -5.06 18.17 27.44
C SER A 510 -5.06 19.61 27.96
N GLY A 511 -4.38 20.56 27.30
CA GLY A 511 -4.25 21.95 27.76
C GLY A 511 -3.34 22.12 28.99
N ARG A 512 -2.61 21.08 29.39
CA ARG A 512 -1.78 21.02 30.59
C ARG A 512 -0.36 21.55 30.33
N PHE A 513 -0.25 22.79 29.82
CA PHE A 513 1.02 23.36 29.36
C PHE A 513 2.08 23.54 30.47
N ARG A 514 1.67 23.75 31.72
CA ARG A 514 2.62 23.87 32.83
C ARG A 514 3.44 22.60 33.04
N GLU A 515 2.80 21.44 32.93
CA GLU A 515 3.45 20.15 33.09
C GLU A 515 4.21 19.77 31.83
N ALA A 516 3.68 20.10 30.64
CA ALA A 516 4.42 20.00 29.39
C ALA A 516 5.75 20.76 29.45
N LYS A 517 5.73 22.04 29.90
CA LYS A 517 6.93 22.86 30.11
C LYS A 517 7.90 22.25 31.14
N ALA A 518 7.39 21.58 32.17
CA ALA A 518 8.25 20.88 33.14
C ALA A 518 8.90 19.62 32.54
N LEU A 519 8.16 18.88 31.72
CA LEU A 519 8.59 17.63 31.10
C LEU A 519 9.67 17.83 30.03
N THR A 520 9.75 19.00 29.39
CA THR A 520 10.79 19.30 28.36
C THR A 520 12.21 19.03 28.85
N ARG A 521 12.50 19.29 30.14
CA ARG A 521 13.81 19.01 30.74
C ARG A 521 14.13 17.52 30.83
N TYR A 522 13.12 16.69 31.10
CA TYR A 522 13.28 15.23 31.11
C TYR A 522 13.46 14.71 29.68
N VAL A 523 12.61 15.16 28.74
CA VAL A 523 12.74 14.82 27.31
C VAL A 523 14.13 15.15 26.78
N GLU A 524 14.65 16.34 27.13
CA GLU A 524 16.00 16.78 26.74
C GLU A 524 17.10 15.86 27.29
N LYS A 525 16.97 15.41 28.55
CA LYS A 525 17.93 14.49 29.17
C LYS A 525 17.95 13.14 28.46
N VAL A 526 16.77 12.53 28.26
CA VAL A 526 16.65 11.23 27.60
C VAL A 526 17.11 11.32 26.14
N TYR A 527 16.79 12.42 25.45
CA TYR A 527 17.22 12.65 24.07
C TYR A 527 18.75 12.75 23.94
N ARG A 528 19.44 13.41 24.87
CA ARG A 528 20.92 13.42 24.87
C ARG A 528 21.52 12.04 25.05
N LEU A 529 21.02 11.26 26.02
CA LEU A 529 21.45 9.88 26.22
C LEU A 529 21.24 9.03 24.96
N CYS A 530 20.12 9.25 24.27
CA CYS A 530 19.87 8.61 22.98
C CYS A 530 20.85 9.09 21.91
N CYS A 531 21.23 10.37 21.83
CA CYS A 531 22.25 10.81 20.87
C CYS A 531 23.62 10.19 21.17
N ASP A 532 24.01 10.13 22.43
CA ASP A 532 25.29 9.57 22.87
C ASP A 532 25.39 8.07 22.56
N ALA A 533 24.28 7.32 22.63
CA ALA A 533 24.24 5.91 22.27
C ALA A 533 24.41 5.64 20.76
N PHE A 534 24.22 6.66 19.91
CA PHE A 534 24.26 6.57 18.45
C PHE A 534 25.44 7.33 17.82
N HIS A 535 26.27 7.95 18.65
CA HIS A 535 27.56 8.53 18.30
C HIS A 535 28.63 7.44 18.30
#